data_AF-A0A943EK23-F1
#
_entry.id   AF-A0A943EK23-F1
#
_cell.length_a   1.000
_cell.length_b   1.000
_cell.length_c   1.000
_cell.angle_alpha   90.00
_cell.angle_beta   90.00
_cell.angle_gamma   90.00
#
_symmetry.space_group_name_H-M   'P 1'
#
loop_
_entity.id
_entity.type
_entity.pdbx_description
1 polymer ?
#
loop_
_entity_poly.entity_id
_entity_poly.type
_entity_poly.pdbx_seq_one_letter_code
_entity_poly.pdbx_strand_id
1 'polypeptide(L)'
;MSKQALILNAIYLAVMIIGFIWCLPYSKSIDVLFSILIGSIIWALISYGVWGVYKILDKKKILNNLLNKSLTIMTYLPYIYLIVFLLVAFIGMVRVFVFKNYIYAYTFFSALTVCHATKKAVELVEK
;
A
#
# COMPACT_ATOMS: atom_id res chain seq x y z
N MET A 1 -16.01 8.81 -1.03
CA MET A 1 -14.58 9.08 -0.77
C MET A 1 -14.47 10.58 -0.52
N SER A 2 -13.92 11.04 0.61
CA SER A 2 -13.94 12.48 0.92
C SER A 2 -13.10 13.26 -0.10
N LYS A 3 -13.42 14.54 -0.36
CA LYS A 3 -12.65 15.40 -1.28
C LYS A 3 -11.15 15.40 -0.96
N GLN A 4 -10.79 15.33 0.32
CA GLN A 4 -9.41 15.27 0.79
C GLN A 4 -8.68 14.00 0.33
N ALA A 5 -9.33 12.84 0.37
CA ALA A 5 -8.75 11.58 -0.11
C ALA A 5 -8.54 11.59 -1.63
N LEU A 6 -9.41 12.29 -2.37
CA LEU A 6 -9.30 12.43 -3.82
C LEU A 6 -8.13 13.35 -4.20
N ILE A 7 -7.96 14.47 -3.48
CA ILE A 7 -6.82 15.37 -3.62
C ILE A 7 -5.51 14.65 -3.27
N LEU A 8 -5.48 13.90 -2.16
CA LEU A 8 -4.30 13.14 -1.76
C LEU A 8 -3.93 12.08 -2.81
N ASN A 9 -4.90 11.34 -3.34
CA ASN A 9 -4.67 10.40 -4.45
C ASN A 9 -4.15 11.10 -5.71
N ALA A 10 -4.68 12.28 -6.05
CA ALA A 10 -4.22 13.04 -7.20
C ALA A 10 -2.78 13.53 -7.03
N ILE A 11 -2.42 14.03 -5.85
CA ILE A 11 -1.04 14.40 -5.50
C ILE A 11 -0.14 13.17 -5.58
N TYR A 12 -0.59 12.03 -5.05
CA TYR A 12 0.17 10.78 -5.08
C TYR A 12 0.42 10.29 -6.50
N LEU A 13 -0.60 10.37 -7.37
CA LEU A 13 -0.49 10.03 -8.79
C LEU A 13 0.48 10.96 -9.51
N ALA A 14 0.44 12.26 -9.21
CA ALA A 14 1.37 13.24 -9.77
C ALA A 14 2.81 12.94 -9.34
N VAL A 15 3.04 12.65 -8.05
CA VAL A 15 4.36 12.27 -7.53
C VAL A 15 4.85 10.96 -8.16
N MET A 16 3.96 9.98 -8.37
CA MET A 16 4.26 8.74 -9.11
C MET A 16 4.76 9.03 -10.53
N ILE A 17 4.03 9.85 -11.28
CA ILE A 17 4.35 10.18 -12.68
C ILE A 17 5.68 10.96 -12.75
N ILE A 18 5.85 11.95 -11.88
CA ILE A 18 7.10 12.73 -11.79
C ILE A 18 8.27 11.82 -11.43
N GLY A 19 8.11 10.94 -10.44
CA GLY A 19 9.12 9.96 -10.06
C GLY A 19 9.48 9.03 -11.21
N PHE A 20 8.48 8.54 -11.95
CA PHE A 20 8.68 7.68 -13.12
C PHE A 20 9.45 8.41 -14.25
N ILE A 21 9.03 9.61 -14.62
CA ILE A 21 9.69 10.44 -15.63
C ILE A 21 11.13 10.79 -15.19
N TRP A 22 11.33 11.06 -13.91
CA TRP A 22 12.64 11.33 -13.34
C TRP A 22 13.58 10.11 -13.37
N CYS A 23 13.04 8.90 -13.25
CA CYS A 23 13.82 7.65 -13.33
C CYS A 23 14.18 7.27 -14.78
N LEU A 24 13.38 7.69 -15.75
CA LEU A 24 13.48 7.35 -17.19
C LEU A 24 14.87 7.58 -17.82
N PRO A 25 15.57 8.70 -17.59
CA PRO A 25 16.91 8.95 -18.16
C PRO A 25 18.06 8.21 -17.45
N TYR A 26 17.83 7.67 -16.24
CA TYR A 26 18.86 6.98 -15.46
C TYR A 26 18.69 5.45 -15.43
N SER A 27 17.56 4.94 -15.93
CA SER A 27 17.32 3.51 -16.08
C SER A 27 17.95 2.97 -17.38
N LYS A 28 19.26 2.71 -17.37
CA LYS A 28 19.78 1.63 -18.23
C LYS A 28 19.52 0.30 -17.54
N SER A 29 18.34 -0.26 -17.75
CA SER A 29 18.07 -1.71 -17.81
C SER A 29 16.57 -1.94 -17.67
N ILE A 30 16.03 -2.70 -18.61
CA ILE A 30 14.72 -3.35 -18.53
C ILE A 30 14.52 -4.03 -17.17
N ASP A 31 15.61 -4.52 -16.55
CA ASP A 31 15.63 -5.14 -15.22
C ASP A 31 15.17 -4.24 -14.08
N VAL A 32 15.49 -2.94 -14.10
CA VAL A 32 15.00 -2.00 -13.07
C VAL A 32 13.49 -1.81 -13.22
N LEU A 33 12.99 -1.73 -14.45
CA LEU A 33 11.56 -1.61 -14.73
C LEU A 33 10.81 -2.89 -14.29
N PHE A 34 11.35 -4.07 -14.60
CA PHE A 34 10.81 -5.35 -14.12
C PHE A 34 10.85 -5.47 -12.60
N SER A 35 11.94 -5.03 -11.96
CA SER A 35 12.06 -5.03 -10.50
C SER A 35 11.00 -4.14 -9.85
N ILE A 36 10.74 -2.96 -10.43
CA ILE A 36 9.67 -2.06 -9.99
C ILE A 36 8.30 -2.73 -10.15
N LEU A 37 8.05 -3.34 -11.31
CA LEU A 37 6.78 -4.02 -11.61
C LEU A 37 6.53 -5.19 -10.65
N ILE A 38 7.52 -6.07 -10.48
CA ILE A 38 7.45 -7.23 -9.58
C ILE A 38 7.24 -6.76 -8.13
N GLY A 39 8.01 -5.78 -7.66
CA GLY A 39 7.85 -5.22 -6.32
C GLY A 39 6.45 -4.66 -6.09
N SER A 40 5.88 -3.99 -7.10
CA SER A 40 4.52 -3.43 -7.04
C SER A 40 3.46 -4.52 -6.98
N ILE A 41 3.61 -5.58 -7.78
CA ILE A 41 2.71 -6.75 -7.78
C ILE A 41 2.75 -7.46 -6.43
N ILE A 42 3.94 -7.71 -5.88
CA ILE A 42 4.10 -8.37 -4.57
C ILE A 42 3.37 -7.58 -3.49
N TRP A 43 3.56 -6.26 -3.43
CA TRP A 43 2.87 -5.44 -2.43
C TRP A 43 1.35 -5.41 -2.64
N ALA A 44 0.88 -5.39 -3.89
CA ALA A 44 -0.55 -5.50 -4.17
C ALA A 44 -1.11 -6.84 -3.69
N LEU A 45 -0.42 -7.96 -3.96
CA LEU A 45 -0.82 -9.30 -3.51
C LEU A 45 -0.85 -9.39 -1.99
N ILE A 46 0.16 -8.86 -1.29
CA ILE A 46 0.18 -8.83 0.18
C ILE A 46 -1.00 -8.03 0.71
N SER A 47 -1.23 -6.83 0.17
CA SER A 47 -2.30 -5.93 0.62
C SER A 47 -3.69 -6.54 0.45
N TYR A 48 -3.97 -7.07 -0.74
CA TYR A 48 -5.23 -7.75 -1.01
C TYR A 48 -5.33 -9.09 -0.30
N GLY A 49 -4.21 -9.76 -0.01
CA GLY A 49 -4.14 -10.94 0.83
C GLY A 49 -4.60 -10.66 2.25
N VAL A 50 -4.12 -9.57 2.87
CA VAL A 50 -4.57 -9.11 4.19
C VAL A 50 -6.07 -8.87 4.18
N TRP A 51 -6.59 -8.09 3.22
CA TRP A 51 -8.04 -7.89 3.08
C TRP A 51 -8.79 -9.21 2.86
N GLY A 52 -8.24 -10.13 2.07
CA GLY A 52 -8.82 -11.45 1.81
C GLY A 52 -9.00 -12.28 3.08
N VAL A 53 -8.02 -12.23 3.99
CA VAL A 53 -8.13 -12.88 5.31
C VAL A 53 -9.30 -12.30 6.11
N TYR A 54 -9.42 -10.97 6.19
CA TYR A 54 -10.56 -10.32 6.85
C TYR A 54 -11.89 -10.74 6.24
N LYS A 55 -11.98 -10.78 4.91
CA LYS A 55 -13.19 -11.20 4.18
C LYS A 55 -13.57 -12.66 4.45
N ILE A 56 -12.60 -13.56 4.58
CA ILE A 56 -12.85 -14.97 4.92
C ILE A 56 -13.35 -15.09 6.36
N LEU A 57 -12.75 -14.34 7.30
CA LEU A 57 -13.16 -14.31 8.69
C LEU A 57 -14.58 -13.75 8.86
N ASP A 58 -14.93 -12.70 8.11
CA ASP A 58 -16.27 -12.11 8.06
C ASP A 58 -17.30 -13.13 7.53
N LYS A 59 -17.00 -13.79 6.40
CA LYS A 59 -17.86 -14.84 5.83
C LYS A 59 -18.14 -15.99 6.79
N LYS A 60 -17.18 -16.36 7.62
CA LYS A 60 -17.34 -17.43 8.63
C LYS A 60 -18.06 -16.95 9.90
N LYS A 61 -18.45 -15.67 10.00
CA LYS A 61 -18.99 -15.01 11.21
C LYS A 61 -18.08 -15.10 12.44
N ILE A 62 -16.78 -15.37 12.22
CA ILE A 62 -15.77 -15.46 13.29
C ILE A 62 -15.20 -14.08 13.58
N LEU A 63 -15.20 -13.17 12.59
CA LEU A 63 -14.63 -11.83 12.72
C LEU A 63 -15.23 -11.05 13.89
N ASN A 64 -16.56 -10.99 14.03
CA ASN A 64 -17.19 -10.30 15.17
C ASN A 64 -16.83 -10.92 16.52
N ASN A 65 -16.71 -12.25 16.58
CA ASN A 65 -16.26 -12.93 17.81
C ASN A 65 -14.80 -12.59 18.14
N LEU A 66 -13.94 -12.45 17.12
CA LEU A 66 -12.55 -12.06 17.30
C LEU A 66 -12.41 -10.58 17.68
N LEU A 67 -13.20 -9.69 17.08
CA LEU A 67 -13.24 -8.27 17.45
C LEU A 67 -13.70 -8.10 18.90
N ASN A 68 -14.75 -8.80 19.32
CA ASN A 68 -15.24 -8.76 20.70
C ASN A 68 -14.26 -9.40 21.71
N LYS A 69 -13.53 -10.46 21.34
CA LYS A 69 -12.55 -11.10 22.25
C LYS A 69 -11.20 -10.42 22.30
N SER A 70 -10.74 -9.83 21.19
CA SER A 70 -9.39 -9.25 21.08
C SER A 70 -9.34 -7.73 21.24
N LEU A 71 -10.52 -7.10 21.41
CA LEU A 71 -10.92 -5.71 21.72
C LEU A 71 -10.07 -4.52 21.22
N THR A 72 -8.93 -4.73 20.58
CA THR A 72 -7.96 -3.68 20.29
C THR A 72 -7.10 -4.11 19.10
N ILE A 73 -6.49 -5.29 19.15
CA ILE A 73 -5.47 -5.66 18.14
C ILE A 73 -6.07 -5.89 16.75
N MET A 74 -7.15 -6.67 16.62
CA MET A 74 -7.76 -6.93 15.31
C MET A 74 -8.36 -5.68 14.67
N THR A 75 -8.84 -4.75 15.49
CA THR A 75 -9.42 -3.48 15.05
C THR A 75 -8.34 -2.55 14.48
N TYR A 76 -7.18 -2.48 15.15
CA TYR A 76 -6.09 -1.61 14.72
C TYR A 76 -5.14 -2.22 13.69
N LEU A 77 -5.15 -3.54 13.48
CA LEU A 77 -4.23 -4.21 12.57
C LEU A 77 -4.22 -3.64 11.13
N PRO A 78 -5.36 -3.27 10.49
CA PRO A 78 -5.32 -2.62 9.17
C PRO A 78 -4.63 -1.26 9.21
N TYR A 79 -4.82 -0.51 10.29
CA TYR A 79 -4.19 0.79 10.51
C TYR A 79 -2.67 0.65 10.76
N ILE A 80 -2.27 -0.33 11.58
CA ILE A 80 -0.85 -0.66 11.82
C ILE A 80 -0.17 -1.05 10.50
N TYR A 81 -0.83 -1.88 9.69
CA TYR A 81 -0.34 -2.25 8.36
C TYR A 81 -0.11 -1.04 7.46
N LEU A 82 -1.07 -0.10 7.45
CA LEU A 82 -0.93 1.15 6.69
C LEU A 82 0.23 2.02 7.18
N ILE A 83 0.40 2.16 8.50
CA ILE A 83 1.52 2.94 9.08
C ILE A 83 2.86 2.32 8.70
N VAL A 84 2.99 0.99 8.81
CA VAL A 84 4.21 0.28 8.40
C VAL A 84 4.49 0.49 6.91
N PHE A 85 3.46 0.41 6.07
CA PHE A 85 3.62 0.68 4.65
C PHE A 85 4.04 2.13 4.37
N LEU A 86 3.46 3.12 5.04
CA LEU A 86 3.83 4.52 4.89
C LEU A 86 5.30 4.77 5.26
N LEU A 87 5.80 4.11 6.32
CA LEU A 87 7.23 4.14 6.67
C LEU A 87 8.10 3.54 5.57
N VAL A 88 7.70 2.40 5.00
CA VAL A 88 8.41 1.78 3.87
C VAL A 88 8.40 2.69 2.64
N ALA A 89 7.26 3.32 2.33
CA ALA A 89 7.14 4.25 1.21
C ALA A 89 8.00 5.51 1.42
N PHE A 90 8.06 6.03 2.64
CA PHE A 90 8.95 7.13 2.99
C PHE A 90 10.43 6.76 2.82
N ILE A 91 10.85 5.59 3.31
CA ILE A 91 12.22 5.08 3.09
C ILE A 91 12.48 4.92 1.59
N GLY A 92 11.52 4.38 0.83
CA GLY A 92 11.61 4.25 -0.62
C GLY A 92 11.80 5.59 -1.32
N MET A 93 11.09 6.62 -0.86
CA MET A 93 11.24 7.99 -1.34
C MET A 93 12.66 8.53 -1.11
N VAL A 94 13.21 8.38 0.09
CA VAL A 94 14.59 8.78 0.40
C VAL A 94 15.59 8.02 -0.48
N ARG A 95 15.40 6.71 -0.68
CA ARG A 95 16.24 5.88 -1.56
C ARG A 95 16.23 6.36 -3.00
N VAL A 96 15.08 6.75 -3.53
CA VAL A 96 14.93 7.22 -4.91
C VAL A 96 15.52 8.61 -5.10
N PHE A 97 15.18 9.58 -4.24
CA PHE A 97 15.57 10.97 -4.44
C PHE A 97 16.98 11.32 -3.94
N VAL A 98 17.43 10.75 -2.81
CA VAL A 98 18.75 11.05 -2.23
C VAL A 98 19.81 10.11 -2.79
N PHE A 99 19.53 8.80 -2.75
CA PHE A 99 20.51 7.77 -3.09
C PHE A 99 20.44 7.32 -4.56
N LYS A 100 19.49 7.85 -5.35
CA LYS A 100 19.28 7.48 -6.76
C LYS A 100 19.12 5.97 -6.98
N ASN A 101 18.61 5.25 -5.97
CA ASN A 101 18.31 3.82 -6.07
C ASN A 101 16.85 3.64 -6.49
N TYR A 102 16.66 3.52 -7.80
CA TYR A 102 15.35 3.58 -8.44
C TYR A 102 14.50 2.32 -8.29
N ILE A 103 15.08 1.20 -7.85
CA ILE A 103 14.31 -0.04 -7.60
C ILE A 103 13.18 0.24 -6.59
N TYR A 104 13.43 1.09 -5.59
CA TYR A 104 12.46 1.41 -4.55
C TYR A 104 11.25 2.25 -5.01
N ALA A 105 11.22 2.69 -6.27
CA ALA A 105 10.07 3.37 -6.83
C ALA A 105 8.80 2.50 -6.87
N TYR A 106 8.92 1.16 -6.72
CA TYR A 106 7.76 0.27 -6.59
C TYR A 106 6.83 0.68 -5.45
N THR A 107 7.36 1.30 -4.38
CA THR A 107 6.58 1.74 -3.23
C THR A 107 5.55 2.82 -3.58
N PHE A 108 5.82 3.60 -4.63
CA PHE A 108 4.86 4.58 -5.13
C PHE A 108 3.70 3.88 -5.85
N PHE A 109 4.02 2.95 -6.76
CA PHE A 109 3.00 2.22 -7.51
C PHE A 109 2.10 1.35 -6.63
N SER A 110 2.64 0.79 -5.53
CA SER A 110 1.87 -0.03 -4.60
C SER A 110 1.04 0.74 -3.59
N ALA A 111 1.23 2.05 -3.43
CA ALA A 111 0.52 2.79 -2.38
C ALA A 111 -0.98 2.91 -2.62
N LEU A 112 -1.41 3.07 -3.87
CA LEU A 112 -2.83 3.11 -4.20
C LEU A 112 -3.50 1.77 -3.90
N THR A 113 -2.82 0.65 -4.19
CA THR A 113 -3.36 -0.69 -3.92
C THR A 113 -3.40 -0.98 -2.43
N VAL A 114 -2.37 -0.59 -1.68
CA VAL A 114 -2.33 -0.70 -0.21
C VAL A 114 -3.44 0.14 0.43
N CYS A 115 -3.54 1.43 0.10
CA CYS A 115 -4.57 2.30 0.63
C CYS A 115 -5.98 1.78 0.35
N HIS A 116 -6.23 1.29 -0.88
CA HIS A 116 -7.52 0.73 -1.24
C HIS A 116 -7.84 -0.58 -0.49
N ALA A 117 -6.88 -1.50 -0.38
CA ALA A 117 -7.06 -2.76 0.32
C ALA A 117 -7.26 -2.54 1.83
N THR A 118 -6.49 -1.64 2.45
CA THR A 118 -6.67 -1.25 3.85
C THR A 118 -8.05 -0.66 4.07
N LYS A 119 -8.51 0.26 3.21
CA LYS A 119 -9.86 0.84 3.33
C LYS A 119 -10.94 -0.25 3.33
N LYS A 120 -10.84 -1.21 2.41
CA LYS A 120 -11.77 -2.35 2.36
C LYS A 120 -11.70 -3.26 3.59
N ALA A 121 -10.52 -3.39 4.22
CA ALA A 121 -10.39 -4.15 5.45
C ALA A 121 -11.02 -3.40 6.64
N VAL A 122 -10.80 -2.09 6.73
CA VAL A 122 -11.43 -1.23 7.76
C VAL A 122 -12.96 -1.26 7.65
N GLU A 123 -13.52 -1.18 6.44
CA GLU A 123 -14.98 -1.29 6.20
C GLU A 123 -15.60 -2.61 6.69
N LEU A 124 -14.80 -3.68 6.82
CA LEU A 124 -15.25 -4.97 7.36
C LEU A 124 -15.15 -5.04 8.89
N VAL A 125 -14.21 -4.29 9.47
CA VAL A 125 -13.98 -4.21 10.91
C VAL A 125 -14.98 -3.27 11.60
N GLU A 126 -15.32 -2.16 10.96
CA GLU A 126 -16.22 -1.11 11.50
C GLU A 126 -17.69 -1.35 11.15
N LYS A 127 -18.03 -2.55 10.69
CA LYS A 127 -19.34 -2.93 10.18
C LYS A 127 -20.29 -3.37 11.28
#